data_AF-A0A2G9TCW3-F1
#
_entry.id   AF-A0A2G9TCW3-F1
#
_cell.length_a   1.000
_cell.length_b   1.000
_cell.length_c   1.000
_cell.angle_alpha   90.00
_cell.angle_beta   90.00
_cell.angle_gamma   90.00
#
_symmetry.space_group_name_H-M   'P 1'
#
loop_
_entity.id
_entity.type
_entity.pdbx_description
1 polymer ?
#
loop_
_entity_poly.entity_id
_entity_poly.type
_entity_poly.pdbx_seq_one_letter_code
_entity_poly.pdbx_strand_id
1 'polypeptide(L)' 'QVRIPNVIVMVGLPARGKTYISKKLCRYLNWIGIKTRVFNVGEYRRTEANAADAVHGANASFFSPNNAAALKVR' A
#
# COMPACT_ATOMS: atom_id res chain seq x y z
N GLN A 1 -22.37 -1.67 -16.48
CA GLN A 1 -22.53 -2.13 -15.08
C GLN A 1 -21.42 -3.14 -14.78
N VAL A 2 -20.50 -2.81 -13.88
CA VAL A 2 -19.44 -3.73 -13.45
C VAL A 2 -20.10 -4.79 -12.55
N ARG A 3 -20.31 -6.01 -13.08
CA ARG A 3 -21.04 -7.09 -12.38
C ARG A 3 -20.16 -7.92 -11.44
N ILE A 4 -18.84 -7.79 -11.55
CA ILE A 4 -17.84 -8.58 -10.79
C ILE A 4 -16.91 -7.60 -10.07
N PRO A 5 -16.60 -7.78 -8.77
CA PRO A 5 -15.63 -6.96 -8.08
C PRO A 5 -14.24 -7.11 -8.73
N ASN A 6 -13.57 -5.98 -8.98
CA ASN A 6 -12.24 -5.94 -9.61
C ASN A 6 -11.18 -5.48 -8.62
N VAL A 7 -9.97 -6.04 -8.72
CA VAL A 7 -8.80 -5.64 -7.95
C VAL A 7 -7.79 -4.98 -8.89
N ILE A 8 -7.37 -3.76 -8.58
CA ILE A 8 -6.34 -3.04 -9.33
C ILE A 8 -5.06 -3.01 -8.50
N VAL A 9 -4.03 -3.71 -8.95
CA VAL A 9 -2.74 -3.82 -8.26
C VAL A 9 -1.74 -2.82 -8.84
N MET A 10 -1.21 -1.92 -8.00
CA MET A 10 -0.17 -0.98 -8.40
C MET A 10 1.21 -1.62 -8.25
N VAL A 11 1.99 -1.67 -9.32
CA VAL A 11 3.36 -2.22 -9.34
C VAL A 11 4.41 -1.15 -9.65
N GLY A 12 5.64 -1.35 -9.18
CA GLY A 12 6.78 -0.50 -9.50
C GLY A 12 7.61 -0.07 -8.30
N LEU A 13 8.79 0.49 -8.57
CA LEU A 13 9.77 0.91 -7.56
C LEU A 13 9.23 1.98 -6.59
N PRO A 14 9.80 2.11 -5.38
CA PRO A 14 9.47 3.19 -4.45
C PRO A 14 9.50 4.58 -5.12
N ALA A 15 8.71 5.52 -4.62
CA ALA A 15 8.58 6.89 -5.14
C ALA A 15 8.08 7.05 -6.60
N ARG A 16 7.59 6.00 -7.26
CA ARG A 16 7.04 6.08 -8.64
C ARG A 16 5.56 6.48 -8.75
N GLY A 17 5.07 7.34 -7.86
CA GLY A 17 3.70 7.89 -7.98
C GLY A 17 2.54 6.89 -7.78
N LYS A 18 2.78 5.62 -7.42
CA LYS A 18 1.74 4.60 -7.20
C LYS A 18 0.62 5.05 -6.24
N THR A 19 1.00 5.66 -5.12
CA THR A 19 0.04 6.19 -4.13
C THR A 19 -0.76 7.37 -4.68
N TYR A 20 -0.13 8.21 -5.51
CA TYR A 20 -0.80 9.35 -6.14
C TYR A 20 -1.85 8.87 -7.15
N ILE A 21 -1.46 7.96 -8.04
CA ILE A 21 -2.34 7.41 -9.08
C ILE A 21 -3.51 6.66 -8.44
N SER A 22 -3.27 5.78 -7.46
CA SER A 22 -4.33 5.03 -6.78
C SER A 22 -5.36 5.93 -6.10
N LYS A 23 -4.93 7.00 -5.42
CA LYS A 23 -5.85 7.98 -4.80
C LYS A 23 -6.66 8.76 -5.85
N LYS A 24 -6.01 9.22 -6.92
CA LYS A 24 -6.68 9.96 -8.01
C LYS A 24 -7.70 9.08 -8.75
N LEU A 25 -7.32 7.84 -9.03
CA LEU A 25 -8.20 6.84 -9.66
C LEU A 25 -9.40 6.52 -8.77
N CYS A 26 -9.19 6.27 -7.48
CA CYS A 26 -10.26 6.03 -6.52
C CYS A 26 -11.24 7.21 -6.45
N ARG A 27 -10.75 8.45 -6.40
CA ARG A 27 -11.60 9.65 -6.42
C ARG A 27 -12.43 9.72 -7.70
N TYR A 28 -11.82 9.46 -8.85
CA TYR A 28 -12.52 9.47 -10.13
C TYR A 28 -13.59 8.37 -10.23
N LEU A 29 -13.25 7.15 -9.83
CA LEU A 29 -14.19 6.01 -9.86
C LEU A 29 -15.38 6.25 -8.93
N ASN A 30 -15.15 6.76 -7.72
CA ASN A 30 -16.25 7.15 -6.83
C ASN A 30 -17.08 8.31 -7.40
N TRP A 31 -16.46 9.28 -8.08
CA TRP A 31 -17.17 10.41 -8.70
C TRP A 31 -18.14 9.96 -9.81
N ILE A 32 -17.76 8.98 -10.63
CA ILE A 32 -18.65 8.39 -11.64
C ILE A 32 -19.61 7.32 -11.08
N GLY A 33 -19.66 7.14 -9.75
CA GLY A 33 -20.61 6.25 -9.08
C GLY A 33 -20.13 4.80 -8.84
N ILE A 34 -18.85 4.49 -9.10
CA ILE A 34 -18.28 3.15 -8.84
C ILE A 34 -17.65 3.14 -7.45
N LYS A 35 -18.27 2.39 -6.53
CA LYS A 35 -17.77 2.17 -5.16
C LYS A 35 -16.36 1.57 -5.22
N THR A 36 -15.37 2.37 -4.86
CA THR A 36 -13.96 1.95 -4.87
C THR A 36 -13.23 2.42 -3.61
N ARG A 37 -12.25 1.64 -3.18
CA ARG A 37 -11.43 1.90 -2.00
C ARG A 37 -9.95 1.64 -2.31
N VAL A 38 -9.06 2.44 -1.73
CA VAL A 38 -7.60 2.23 -1.81
C VAL A 38 -7.15 1.44 -0.59
N PHE A 39 -6.33 0.42 -0.82
CA PHE A 39 -5.64 -0.33 0.23
C PHE A 39 -4.14 -0.02 0.11
N ASN A 40 -3.58 0.70 1.08
CA ASN A 40 -2.18 1.12 1.06
C ASN A 40 -1.35 0.27 2.03
N VAL A 41 -0.66 -0.75 1.53
CA VAL A 41 0.18 -1.66 2.34
C VAL A 41 1.21 -0.91 3.19
N GLY A 42 1.73 0.23 2.72
CA GLY A 42 2.67 1.03 3.50
C GLY A 42 2.05 1.69 4.73
N GLU A 43 0.75 1.94 4.73
CA GLU A 43 0.00 2.45 5.88
C GLU A 43 -0.28 1.33 6.89
N TYR A 44 -0.76 0.17 6.42
CA TYR A 44 -0.91 -1.03 7.24
C TYR A 44 0.40 -1.37 7.96
N ARG A 45 1.51 -1.41 7.23
CA ARG A 45 2.83 -1.64 7.80
C ARG A 45 3.18 -0.63 8.89
N ARG A 46 2.87 0.66 8.72
CA ARG A 46 3.17 1.67 9.76
C ARG A 46 2.33 1.45 11.01
N THR A 47 1.05 1.15 10.84
CA THR A 47 0.14 0.86 11.95
C THR A 47 0.56 -0.38 12.73
N GLU A 48 0.96 -1.45 12.03
CA GLU A 48 1.41 -2.70 12.66
C GLU A 48 2.85 -2.61 13.21
N ALA A 49 3.77 -1.92 12.53
CA ALA A 49 5.14 -1.73 13.00
C ALA A 49 5.23 -0.79 14.22
N ASN A 50 4.28 0.13 14.39
CA ASN A 50 4.16 0.94 15.61
C ASN A 50 3.86 0.09 16.86
N ALA A 51 3.37 -1.15 16.70
CA ALA A 51 3.16 -2.08 17.80
C ALA A 51 4.38 -2.96 18.10
N ALA A 52 5.40 -2.99 17.22
CA ALA A 52 6.52 -3.91 17.32
C ALA A 52 7.89 -3.23 17.51
N ASP A 53 8.17 -2.08 16.87
CA ASP A 53 9.37 -1.26 17.12
C ASP A 53 9.37 -0.04 16.17
N ALA A 54 9.05 1.14 16.71
CA ALA A 54 9.02 2.41 15.97
C ALA A 54 10.40 2.79 15.34
N VAL A 55 11.47 2.14 15.78
CA VAL A 55 12.86 2.37 15.31
C VAL A 55 13.20 1.52 14.06
N HIS A 56 12.42 0.49 13.73
CA HIS A 56 12.76 -0.44 12.64
C HIS A 56 11.87 -0.31 11.40
N GLY A 57 10.64 0.19 11.49
CA GLY A 57 9.74 0.33 10.33
C GLY A 57 10.08 1.46 9.33
N ALA A 58 10.95 2.40 9.74
CA ALA A 58 11.35 3.58 8.96
C ALA A 58 12.77 3.49 8.39
N ASN A 59 13.59 2.56 8.87
CA ASN A 59 14.98 2.42 8.45
C ASN A 59 15.11 1.65 7.14
N ALA A 60 16.08 2.04 6.31
CA ALA A 60 16.36 1.37 5.03
C ALA A 60 16.69 -0.12 5.21
N SER A 61 17.29 -0.49 6.35
CA SER A 61 17.60 -1.87 6.74
C SER A 61 16.37 -2.78 6.85
N PHE A 62 15.18 -2.22 7.11
CA PHE A 62 13.93 -2.96 7.02
C PHE A 62 13.75 -3.53 5.62
N PHE A 63 14.00 -2.74 4.58
CA PHE A 63 13.85 -3.08 3.16
C PHE A 63 14.91 -4.00 2.59
N SER A 64 15.91 -4.37 3.39
CA SER A 64 16.92 -5.35 3.00
C SER A 64 16.29 -6.72 2.73
N PRO A 65 16.66 -7.40 1.62
CA PRO A 65 16.20 -8.75 1.33
C PRO A 65 16.71 -9.79 2.36
N ASN A 66 17.78 -9.47 3.08
CA ASN A 66 18.37 -10.35 4.09
C ASN A 66 17.66 -10.26 5.45
N ASN A 67 16.69 -9.36 5.60
CA ASN A 67 15.94 -9.19 6.85
C ASN A 67 14.70 -10.09 6.86
N ALA A 68 14.87 -11.35 7.27
CA ALA A 68 13.80 -12.34 7.32
C ALA A 68 12.64 -11.96 8.26
N ALA A 69 12.92 -11.22 9.34
CA ALA A 69 11.90 -10.72 10.26
C ALA A 69 11.02 -9.66 9.56
N ALA A 70 11.64 -8.72 8.84
CA ALA A 70 10.92 -7.70 8.08
C ALA A 70 10.13 -8.26 6.89
N LEU A 71 10.61 -9.36 6.28
CA LEU A 71 9.86 -10.06 5.22
C LEU A 71 8.58 -10.73 5.73
N LYS A 72 8.57 -11.24 6.96
CA LYS A 72 7.37 -11.83 7.58
C LYS A 72 6.28 -10.81 7.90
N VAL A 73 6.65 -9.53 8.07
CA VAL A 73 5.74 -8.42 8.38
C VAL A 73 5.21 -7.72 7.10
N ARG A 74 5.70 -8.11 5.91
CA ARG A 74 5.26 -7.56 4.62
C ARG A 74 4.22 -8.41 3.94
#